data_AF-A0A838PWH8-F1
#
_entry.id   AF-A0A838PWH8-F1
#
_cell.length_a   1.000
_cell.length_b   1.000
_cell.length_c   1.000
_cell.angle_alpha   90.00
_cell.angle_beta   90.00
_cell.angle_gamma   90.00
#
_symmetry.space_group_name_H-M   'P 1'
#
loop_
_entity.id
_entity.type
_entity.pdbx_description
1 polymer ?
#
loop_
_entity_poly.entity_id
_entity_poly.type
_entity_poly.pdbx_seq_one_letter_code
_entity_poly.pdbx_strand_id
1 'polypeptide(L)'
;MRRLLITAAVALAGEVYFALRYAEFGALFHYWLHGLWGMAAGLAVAVLWRAARSPRTGPGAQLVAAAAAGRLLFAVPDVLFLALDTPHAGWMDVFGAHISLHFVPAPVAWAYAAFAIAVVAASLGALGRRLPAAGLAVGVAIALAAGLVVRQPLPRTLDEVRSDPQIAWSCTLRR
;
A
#
# COMPACT_ATOMS: atom_id res chain seq x y z
N MET A 1 -0.31 16.99 23.34
CA MET A 1 0.64 17.44 22.29
C MET A 1 1.94 16.65 22.28
N ARG A 2 2.70 16.51 23.37
CA ARG A 2 3.99 15.77 23.41
C ARG A 2 3.93 14.35 22.83
N ARG A 3 2.90 13.56 23.16
CA ARG A 3 2.71 12.19 22.62
C ARG A 3 2.53 12.17 21.11
N LEU A 4 1.72 13.09 20.56
CA LEU A 4 1.51 13.20 19.11
C LEU A 4 2.79 13.60 18.38
N LEU A 5 3.58 14.51 18.95
CA LEU A 5 4.88 14.89 18.38
C LEU A 5 5.86 13.72 18.38
N ILE A 6 5.92 12.94 19.47
CA ILE A 6 6.75 11.73 19.54
C ILE A 6 6.30 10.71 18.51
N THR A 7 4.99 10.43 18.41
CA THR A 7 4.45 9.49 17.41
C THR A 7 4.75 9.96 15.99
N ALA A 8 4.57 11.25 15.68
CA ALA A 8 4.88 11.82 14.37
C ALA A 8 6.38 11.76 14.06
N ALA A 9 7.23 12.06 15.04
CA ALA A 9 8.69 11.97 14.88
C ALA A 9 9.15 10.52 14.64
N VAL A 10 8.61 9.55 15.39
CA VAL A 10 8.91 8.12 15.20
C VAL A 10 8.41 7.63 13.84
N ALA A 11 7.20 8.01 13.44
CA ALA A 11 6.66 7.65 12.13
C ALA A 11 7.52 8.24 11.00
N LEU A 12 7.87 9.53 11.09
CA LEU A 12 8.74 10.19 10.12
C LEU A 12 10.13 9.54 10.05
N ALA A 13 10.73 9.23 11.21
CA ALA A 13 12.01 8.54 11.26
C ALA A 13 11.94 7.16 10.60
N GLY A 14 10.85 6.42 10.83
CA GLY A 14 10.58 5.15 10.15
C GLY A 14 10.46 5.32 8.63
N GLU A 15 9.69 6.30 8.16
CA GLU A 15 9.54 6.60 6.73
C GLU A 15 10.87 6.98 6.07
N VAL A 16 11.67 7.83 6.72
CA VAL A 16 13.00 8.21 6.23
C VAL A 16 13.91 6.98 6.20
N TYR A 17 13.91 6.16 7.25
CA TYR A 17 14.69 4.93 7.30
C TYR A 17 14.30 4.00 6.15
N PHE A 18 13.02 3.72 5.94
CA PHE A 18 12.57 2.88 4.81
C PHE A 18 12.96 3.48 3.46
N ALA A 19 12.72 4.77 3.25
CA ALA A 19 13.09 5.43 2.00
C ALA A 19 14.59 5.29 1.70
N LEU A 20 15.46 5.46 2.71
CA LEU A 20 16.91 5.29 2.57
C LEU A 20 17.28 3.84 2.27
N ARG A 21 16.72 2.87 3.01
CA ARG A 21 16.97 1.44 2.74
C ARG A 21 16.54 1.04 1.34
N TYR A 22 15.38 1.50 0.90
CA TYR A 22 14.90 1.29 -0.46
C TYR A 22 15.79 1.95 -1.51
N ALA A 23 16.30 3.16 -1.24
CA ALA A 23 17.25 3.83 -2.13
C ALA A 23 18.58 3.07 -2.26
N GLU A 24 19.12 2.53 -1.16
CA GLU A 24 20.35 1.73 -1.16
C GLU A 24 20.23 0.48 -2.04
N PHE A 25 19.04 -0.11 -2.14
CA PHE A 25 18.75 -1.25 -3.00
C PHE A 25 18.24 -0.84 -4.40
N GLY A 26 18.29 0.44 -4.76
CA GLY A 26 17.76 0.94 -6.04
C GLY A 26 16.24 0.77 -6.20
N ALA A 27 15.51 0.47 -5.12
CA ALA A 27 14.12 0.02 -5.12
C ALA A 27 13.15 1.12 -4.65
N LEU A 28 13.46 2.40 -4.86
CA LEU A 28 12.57 3.51 -4.48
C LEU A 28 11.16 3.41 -5.09
N PHE A 29 11.03 2.80 -6.27
CA PHE A 29 9.73 2.57 -6.87
C PHE A 29 8.86 1.61 -6.00
N HIS A 30 9.45 0.60 -5.35
CA HIS A 30 8.72 -0.28 -4.41
C HIS A 30 8.23 0.49 -3.20
N TYR A 31 9.09 1.32 -2.61
CA TYR A 31 8.71 2.20 -1.51
C TYR A 31 7.47 3.04 -1.86
N TRP A 32 7.44 3.64 -3.06
CA TRP A 32 6.29 4.41 -3.53
C TRP A 32 5.07 3.53 -3.81
N LEU A 33 5.27 2.34 -4.37
CA LEU A 33 4.21 1.38 -4.65
C LEU A 33 3.47 0.96 -3.37
N HIS A 34 4.21 0.51 -2.35
CA HIS A 34 3.64 0.15 -1.04
C HIS A 34 2.96 1.34 -0.38
N GLY A 35 3.60 2.50 -0.48
CA GLY A 35 3.07 3.76 0.00
C GLY A 35 1.69 4.08 -0.55
N LEU A 36 1.59 4.18 -1.87
CA LEU A 36 0.39 4.64 -2.56
C LEU A 36 -0.75 3.64 -2.43
N TRP A 37 -0.49 2.34 -2.62
CA TRP A 37 -1.53 1.31 -2.47
C TRP A 37 -1.99 1.15 -1.04
N GLY A 38 -1.07 1.18 -0.08
CA GLY A 38 -1.42 1.12 1.35
C GLY A 38 -2.30 2.30 1.75
N MET A 39 -1.92 3.52 1.36
CA MET A 39 -2.76 4.70 1.60
C MET A 39 -4.13 4.60 0.91
N ALA A 40 -4.17 4.13 -0.35
CA ALA A 40 -5.41 3.96 -1.09
C ALA A 40 -6.37 2.97 -0.40
N ALA A 41 -5.84 1.82 0.05
CA ALA A 41 -6.60 0.81 0.78
C ALA A 41 -7.15 1.36 2.10
N GLY A 42 -6.31 2.04 2.89
CA GLY A 42 -6.73 2.65 4.15
C GLY A 42 -7.85 3.68 3.98
N LEU A 43 -7.72 4.55 2.98
CA LEU A 43 -8.76 5.52 2.63
C LEU A 43 -10.06 4.85 2.17
N ALA A 44 -9.98 3.84 1.30
CA ALA A 44 -11.15 3.10 0.82
C ALA A 44 -11.92 2.45 1.99
N VAL A 45 -11.21 1.78 2.91
CA VAL A 45 -11.82 1.18 4.11
C VAL A 45 -12.50 2.22 4.99
N ALA A 46 -11.85 3.37 5.24
CA ALA A 46 -12.43 4.44 6.04
C ALA A 46 -13.71 5.02 5.40
N VAL A 47 -13.73 5.17 4.08
CA VAL A 47 -14.91 5.62 3.34
C VAL A 47 -16.04 4.60 3.43
N LEU A 48 -15.77 3.32 3.17
CA LEU A 48 -16.77 2.25 3.26
C LEU A 48 -17.35 2.14 4.68
N TRP A 49 -16.49 2.19 5.69
CA TRP A 49 -16.90 2.19 7.09
C TRP A 49 -17.81 3.36 7.44
N ARG A 50 -17.48 4.56 6.97
CA ARG A 50 -18.31 5.76 7.15
C ARG A 50 -19.61 5.69 6.34
N ALA A 51 -19.60 5.08 5.16
CA ALA A 51 -20.82 4.86 4.40
C ALA A 51 -21.77 3.91 5.14
N ALA A 52 -21.22 2.88 5.78
CA ALA A 52 -21.95 1.88 6.57
C ALA A 52 -22.44 2.37 7.95
N ARG A 53 -21.96 3.52 8.44
CA ARG A 53 -22.32 4.07 9.76
C ARG A 53 -22.87 5.50 9.69
N SER A 54 -23.57 5.94 10.73
CA SER A 54 -24.05 7.32 10.81
C SER A 54 -22.89 8.29 11.09
N PRO A 55 -22.78 9.43 10.39
CA PRO A 55 -21.61 10.31 10.41
C PRO A 55 -21.65 11.18 11.65
N ARG A 56 -21.09 10.67 12.75
CA ARG A 56 -21.00 11.42 14.02
C ARG A 56 -19.62 12.02 14.29
N THR A 57 -18.61 11.73 13.47
CA THR A 57 -17.24 12.17 13.73
C THR A 57 -16.66 13.01 12.58
N GLY A 58 -15.92 14.05 12.96
CA GLY A 58 -15.32 15.03 12.06
C GLY A 58 -14.32 14.38 11.08
N PRO A 59 -14.28 14.84 9.82
CA PRO A 59 -13.80 14.01 8.71
C PRO A 59 -12.27 13.92 8.56
N GLY A 60 -11.50 14.90 9.03
CA GLY A 60 -10.10 15.06 8.62
C GLY A 60 -9.13 14.05 9.26
N ALA A 61 -9.08 14.02 10.59
CA ALA A 61 -8.07 13.24 11.32
C ALA A 61 -8.20 11.73 11.12
N GLN A 62 -9.43 11.21 10.98
CA GLN A 62 -9.68 9.79 10.77
C GLN A 62 -9.21 9.31 9.39
N LEU A 63 -9.40 10.12 8.34
CA LEU A 63 -8.95 9.77 6.99
C LEU A 63 -7.42 9.76 6.91
N VAL A 64 -6.76 10.75 7.54
CA VAL A 64 -5.30 10.80 7.64
C VAL A 64 -4.76 9.58 8.41
N ALA A 65 -5.36 9.27 9.56
CA ALA A 65 -4.98 8.10 10.34
C ALA A 65 -5.18 6.79 9.56
N ALA A 66 -6.27 6.67 8.79
CA ALA A 66 -6.54 5.50 7.97
C ALA A 66 -5.54 5.35 6.81
N ALA A 67 -5.20 6.44 6.12
CA ALA A 67 -4.18 6.44 5.08
C ALA A 67 -2.81 6.00 5.64
N ALA A 68 -2.41 6.59 6.78
CA ALA A 68 -1.18 6.23 7.47
C ALA A 68 -1.17 4.75 7.92
N ALA A 69 -2.27 4.27 8.51
CA ALA A 69 -2.39 2.88 8.93
C ALA A 69 -2.29 1.91 7.74
N GLY A 70 -2.96 2.21 6.63
CA GLY A 70 -2.90 1.40 5.42
C GLY A 70 -1.50 1.36 4.81
N ARG A 71 -0.80 2.50 4.77
CA ARG A 71 0.62 2.58 4.37
C ARG A 71 1.51 1.68 5.21
N LEU A 72 1.40 1.80 6.54
CA LEU A 72 2.21 0.99 7.47
C LEU A 72 1.92 -0.50 7.29
N LEU A 73 0.65 -0.89 7.15
CA LEU A 73 0.25 -2.28 6.93
C LEU A 73 0.87 -2.86 5.66
N PHE A 74 0.95 -2.07 4.59
CA PHE A 74 1.55 -2.51 3.32
C PHE A 74 3.08 -2.61 3.36
N ALA A 75 3.73 -1.93 4.31
CA ALA A 75 5.16 -2.00 4.57
C ALA A 75 5.55 -3.10 5.58
N VAL A 76 4.58 -3.71 6.29
CA VAL A 76 4.82 -4.79 7.27
C VAL A 76 5.65 -5.94 6.68
N PRO A 77 5.37 -6.47 5.46
CA PRO A 77 6.18 -7.54 4.88
C PRO A 77 7.65 -7.18 4.83
N ASP A 78 7.97 -5.97 4.37
CA ASP A 78 9.35 -5.48 4.23
C ASP A 78 10.06 -5.39 5.58
N VAL A 79 9.34 -4.95 6.62
CA VAL A 79 9.87 -4.92 7.98
C VAL A 79 10.21 -6.34 8.43
N LEU A 80 9.32 -7.30 8.20
CA LEU A 80 9.52 -8.69 8.60
C LEU A 80 10.64 -9.37 7.79
N PHE A 81 10.80 -9.00 6.51
CA PHE A 81 11.92 -9.47 5.70
C PHE A 81 13.25 -8.89 6.17
N LEU A 82 13.31 -7.58 6.38
CA LEU A 82 14.54 -6.89 6.78
C LEU A 82 14.96 -7.20 8.22
N ALA A 83 14.01 -7.38 9.14
CA ALA A 83 14.30 -7.51 10.57
C ALA A 83 14.43 -8.97 11.03
N LEU A 84 13.70 -9.91 10.42
CA LEU A 84 13.58 -11.29 10.92
C LEU A 84 14.12 -12.34 9.94
N ASP A 85 14.72 -11.93 8.82
CA ASP A 85 15.23 -12.82 7.76
C ASP A 85 14.20 -13.88 7.33
N THR A 86 12.92 -13.49 7.36
CA THR A 86 11.83 -14.43 7.21
C THR A 86 11.77 -14.93 5.77
N PRO A 87 11.49 -16.22 5.50
CA PRO A 87 11.43 -16.74 4.14
C PRO A 87 10.41 -15.97 3.30
N HIS A 88 10.90 -15.31 2.25
CA HIS A 88 10.10 -14.45 1.39
C HIS A 88 8.83 -15.14 0.91
N ALA A 89 8.96 -16.38 0.40
CA ALA A 89 7.87 -17.17 -0.18
C ALA A 89 6.68 -17.45 0.77
N GLY A 90 6.92 -17.71 2.06
CA GLY A 90 5.83 -18.06 2.99
C GLY A 90 4.99 -16.85 3.41
N TRP A 91 5.63 -15.70 3.57
CA TRP A 91 4.94 -14.44 3.86
C TRP A 91 4.34 -13.82 2.60
N MET A 92 4.92 -14.12 1.45
CA MET A 92 4.38 -13.73 0.17
C MET A 92 2.92 -14.21 -0.03
N ASP A 93 2.59 -15.45 0.34
CA ASP A 93 1.22 -15.96 0.20
C ASP A 93 0.20 -15.24 1.10
N VAL A 94 0.62 -14.84 2.31
CA VAL A 94 -0.21 -14.08 3.26
C VAL A 94 -0.51 -12.68 2.73
N PHE A 95 0.45 -12.09 2.01
CA PHE A 95 0.35 -10.75 1.43
C PHE A 95 0.18 -10.80 -0.09
N GLY A 96 -0.60 -11.75 -0.62
CA GLY A 96 -0.75 -11.92 -2.08
C GLY A 96 -1.09 -10.63 -2.85
N ALA A 97 -1.76 -9.67 -2.22
CA ALA A 97 -2.11 -8.39 -2.83
C ALA A 97 -0.86 -7.53 -3.02
N HIS A 98 -0.01 -7.45 -2.00
CA HIS A 98 1.27 -6.75 -2.03
C HIS A 98 2.11 -7.23 -3.22
N ILE A 99 2.13 -8.53 -3.49
CA ILE A 99 2.98 -9.08 -4.55
C ILE A 99 2.41 -8.92 -5.93
N SER A 100 1.11 -9.11 -6.10
CA SER A 100 0.50 -8.94 -7.42
C SER A 100 0.84 -7.58 -8.04
N LEU A 101 1.03 -6.56 -7.21
CA LEU A 101 1.46 -5.22 -7.60
C LEU A 101 2.88 -5.16 -8.19
N HIS A 102 3.74 -6.15 -7.93
CA HIS A 102 5.09 -6.23 -8.48
C HIS A 102 5.08 -6.79 -9.91
N PHE A 103 4.00 -7.50 -10.28
CA PHE A 103 3.87 -8.21 -11.54
C PHE A 103 2.97 -7.51 -12.57
N VAL A 104 2.41 -6.35 -12.22
CA VAL A 104 1.67 -5.52 -13.18
C VAL A 104 2.67 -4.74 -14.02
N PRO A 105 2.64 -4.78 -15.36
CA PRO A 105 3.64 -4.12 -16.23
C PRO A 105 3.73 -2.59 -16.11
N ALA A 106 2.80 -1.94 -15.41
CA ALA A 106 2.77 -0.49 -15.19
C ALA A 106 2.40 -0.13 -13.72
N PRO A 107 3.07 -0.73 -12.73
CA PRO A 107 2.54 -0.86 -11.38
C PRO A 107 2.45 0.49 -10.66
N VAL A 108 3.39 1.39 -10.95
CA VAL A 108 3.42 2.75 -10.41
C VAL A 108 2.27 3.60 -10.93
N ALA A 109 1.95 3.53 -12.23
CA ALA A 109 0.84 4.28 -12.81
C ALA A 109 -0.51 3.80 -12.23
N TRP A 110 -0.68 2.50 -12.06
CA TRP A 110 -1.84 1.90 -11.41
C TRP A 110 -1.96 2.31 -9.93
N ALA A 111 -0.84 2.37 -9.21
CA ALA A 111 -0.82 2.83 -7.82
C ALA A 111 -1.22 4.31 -7.69
N TYR A 112 -0.71 5.17 -8.56
CA TYR A 112 -1.13 6.57 -8.62
C TYR A 112 -2.61 6.71 -8.94
N ALA A 113 -3.13 5.93 -9.89
CA ALA A 113 -4.54 5.93 -10.25
C ALA A 113 -5.42 5.49 -9.06
N ALA A 114 -5.08 4.37 -8.42
CA ALA A 114 -5.81 3.86 -7.27
C ALA A 114 -5.79 4.85 -6.09
N PHE A 115 -4.63 5.45 -5.80
CA PHE A 115 -4.50 6.47 -4.77
C PHE A 115 -5.33 7.72 -5.09
N ALA A 116 -5.28 8.23 -6.33
CA ALA A 116 -6.07 9.38 -6.74
C ALA A 116 -7.59 9.11 -6.59
N ILE A 117 -8.06 7.94 -7.03
CA ILE A 117 -9.46 7.53 -6.87
C ILE A 117 -9.84 7.45 -5.39
N ALA A 118 -8.98 6.88 -4.54
CA ALA A 118 -9.23 6.78 -3.10
C ALA A 118 -9.28 8.16 -2.42
N VAL A 119 -8.44 9.11 -2.81
CA VAL A 119 -8.48 10.50 -2.33
C VAL A 119 -9.77 11.20 -2.75
N VAL A 120 -10.22 11.01 -4.00
CA VAL A 120 -11.51 11.55 -4.47
C VAL A 120 -12.67 10.94 -3.67
N ALA A 121 -12.67 9.62 -3.48
CA ALA A 121 -13.67 8.92 -2.67
C ALA A 121 -13.72 9.47 -1.23
N ALA A 122 -12.55 9.63 -0.61
CA ALA A 122 -12.40 10.20 0.73
C ALA A 122 -12.94 11.64 0.82
N SER A 123 -12.65 12.46 -0.18
CA SER A 123 -13.11 13.84 -0.27
C SER A 123 -14.64 13.91 -0.41
N LEU A 124 -15.23 13.08 -1.29
CA LEU A 124 -16.68 12.99 -1.44
C LEU A 124 -17.35 12.49 -0.15
N GLY A 125 -16.75 11.52 0.53
CA GLY A 125 -17.22 11.01 1.82
C GLY A 125 -17.17 12.08 2.92
N ALA A 126 -16.11 12.90 2.93
CA ALA A 126 -15.99 14.04 3.83
C ALA A 126 -17.06 15.12 3.57
N LEU A 127 -17.44 15.33 2.32
CA LEU A 127 -18.54 16.21 1.89
C LEU A 127 -19.94 15.60 2.08
N GLY A 128 -20.05 14.40 2.66
CA GLY A 128 -21.33 13.73 2.88
C GLY A 128 -21.95 13.06 1.64
N ARG A 129 -21.26 13.05 0.50
CA ARG A 129 -21.71 12.41 -0.76
C ARG A 129 -21.44 10.90 -0.71
N ARG A 130 -22.19 10.19 0.13
CA ARG A 130 -21.88 8.79 0.52
C ARG A 130 -21.95 7.78 -0.63
N LEU A 131 -22.96 7.85 -1.48
CA LEU A 131 -23.12 6.89 -2.59
C LEU A 131 -21.98 6.94 -3.60
N PRO A 132 -21.61 8.10 -4.18
CA PRO A 132 -20.49 8.14 -5.12
C PRO A 132 -19.15 7.86 -4.42
N ALA A 133 -18.98 8.29 -3.16
CA ALA A 133 -17.80 7.94 -2.38
C ALA A 133 -17.65 6.42 -2.19
N ALA A 134 -18.73 5.73 -1.81
CA ALA A 134 -18.75 4.29 -1.66
C ALA A 134 -18.49 3.57 -3.00
N GLY A 135 -19.11 4.04 -4.09
CA GLY A 135 -18.88 3.48 -5.43
C GLY A 135 -17.41 3.55 -5.86
N LEU A 136 -16.75 4.70 -5.66
CA LEU A 136 -15.31 4.84 -5.94
C LEU A 136 -14.45 3.99 -5.01
N ALA A 137 -14.77 3.91 -3.72
CA ALA A 137 -14.05 3.05 -2.78
C ALA A 137 -14.19 1.55 -3.14
N VAL A 138 -15.36 1.11 -3.59
CA VAL A 138 -15.56 -0.23 -4.16
C VAL A 138 -14.71 -0.41 -5.42
N GLY A 139 -14.64 0.58 -6.31
CA GLY A 139 -13.76 0.54 -7.48
C GLY A 139 -12.29 0.32 -7.12
N VAL A 140 -11.79 1.00 -6.08
CA VAL A 140 -10.43 0.77 -5.55
C VAL A 140 -10.27 -0.65 -5.01
N ALA A 141 -11.24 -1.14 -4.23
CA ALA A 141 -11.22 -2.50 -3.70
C ALA A 141 -11.24 -3.56 -4.83
N ILE A 142 -12.01 -3.33 -5.89
CA ILE A 142 -12.04 -4.19 -7.08
C ILE A 142 -10.69 -4.15 -7.80
N ALA A 143 -10.07 -2.98 -7.98
CA ALA A 143 -8.76 -2.88 -8.62
C ALA A 143 -7.68 -3.64 -7.83
N LEU A 144 -7.69 -3.52 -6.49
CA LEU A 144 -6.84 -4.30 -5.59
C LEU A 144 -7.07 -5.81 -5.74
N ALA A 145 -8.34 -6.22 -5.75
CA ALA A 145 -8.71 -7.63 -5.90
C ALA A 145 -8.42 -8.17 -7.30
N ALA A 146 -8.54 -7.35 -8.34
CA ALA A 146 -8.17 -7.72 -9.70
C ALA A 146 -6.66 -7.94 -9.80
N GLY A 147 -5.85 -7.12 -9.12
CA GLY A 147 -4.42 -7.36 -8.96
C GLY A 147 -4.15 -8.78 -8.44
N LEU A 148 -4.83 -9.18 -7.36
CA LEU A 148 -4.71 -10.54 -6.80
C LEU A 148 -5.02 -11.65 -7.81
N VAL A 149 -6.00 -11.45 -8.70
CA VAL A 149 -6.45 -12.46 -9.67
C VAL A 149 -5.55 -12.52 -10.89
N VAL A 150 -5.06 -11.37 -11.36
CA VAL A 150 -4.16 -11.27 -12.52
C VAL A 150 -2.71 -11.63 -12.15
N ARG A 151 -2.48 -12.14 -10.93
CA ARG A 151 -1.14 -12.56 -10.48
C ARG A 151 -0.56 -13.58 -11.45
N GLN A 152 0.63 -13.27 -11.97
CA GLN A 152 1.49 -14.28 -12.56
C GLN A 152 1.88 -15.29 -11.47
N PRO A 153 2.20 -16.56 -11.82
CA PRO A 153 2.69 -17.51 -10.84
C PRO A 153 3.88 -16.90 -10.08
N LEU A 154 3.76 -16.90 -8.75
CA LEU A 154 4.78 -16.34 -7.89
C LEU A 154 6.06 -17.17 -8.03
N PRO A 155 7.23 -16.51 -8.12
CA PRO A 155 8.51 -17.19 -7.96
C PRO A 155 8.50 -17.97 -6.66
N ARG A 156 8.80 -19.26 -6.75
CA ARG A 156 8.89 -20.16 -5.60
C ARG A 156 10.25 -20.10 -4.94
N THR A 157 11.26 -19.61 -5.66
CA THR A 157 12.65 -19.53 -5.21
C THR A 157 13.25 -18.13 -5.46
N LEU A 158 14.28 -17.77 -4.70
CA LEU A 158 15.03 -16.52 -4.92
C LEU A 158 15.77 -16.50 -6.26
N ASP A 159 16.15 -17.67 -6.79
CA ASP A 159 16.81 -17.75 -8.09
C ASP A 159 15.81 -17.51 -9.23
N GLU A 160 14.57 -17.96 -9.11
CA GLU A 160 13.48 -17.58 -10.03
C GLU A 160 13.29 -16.05 -10.06
N VAL A 161 13.27 -15.38 -8.90
CA VAL A 161 13.19 -13.90 -8.79
C VAL A 161 14.33 -13.20 -9.54
N ARG A 162 15.56 -13.71 -9.39
CA ARG A 162 16.75 -13.12 -10.04
C ARG A 162 16.80 -13.37 -11.54
N SER A 163 16.23 -14.49 -11.97
CA SER A 163 16.25 -14.94 -13.36
C SER A 163 15.08 -14.41 -14.19
N ASP A 164 13.97 -13.99 -13.55
CA ASP A 164 12.84 -13.39 -14.24
C ASP A 164 13.17 -11.95 -14.64
N PRO A 165 13.26 -11.62 -15.94
CA PRO A 165 13.54 -10.27 -16.38
C PRO A 165 12.48 -9.27 -15.88
N GLN A 166 11.18 -9.59 -15.88
CA GLN A 166 10.16 -8.64 -15.42
C GLN A 166 10.33 -8.25 -13.94
N ILE A 167 10.80 -9.20 -13.13
CA ILE A 167 11.11 -8.96 -11.72
C ILE A 167 12.48 -8.32 -11.55
N ALA A 168 13.50 -8.74 -12.30
CA ALA A 168 14.84 -8.14 -12.23
C ALA A 168 14.87 -6.69 -12.74
N TRP A 169 13.96 -6.30 -13.63
CA TRP A 169 13.75 -4.92 -14.08
C TRP A 169 12.97 -4.07 -13.06
N SER A 170 12.12 -4.69 -12.24
CA SER A 170 11.44 -4.03 -11.14
C SER A 170 12.28 -4.11 -9.86
N CYS A 171 12.42 -5.25 -9.21
CA CYS A 171 13.37 -5.47 -8.11
C CYS A 171 14.84 -5.32 -8.57
N THR A 172 15.42 -4.14 -8.43
CA THR A 172 16.88 -3.87 -8.51
C THR A 172 17.66 -4.46 -7.32
N LEU A 173 17.25 -5.63 -6.81
CA LEU A 173 18.02 -6.46 -5.89
C LEU A 173 19.14 -7.21 -6.64
N ARG A 174 19.90 -6.52 -7.49
CA ARG A 174 21.16 -7.04 -8.02
C ARG A 174 22.29 -6.55 -7.11
N ARG A 175 22.90 -7.48 -6.37
CA ARG A 175 24.28 -7.29 -5.92
C ARG A 175 25.22 -7.46 -7.11
#